data_AF-A0A2Z6NG42-F1
#
_entry.id   AF-A0A2Z6NG42-F1
#
_cell.length_a   1.000
_cell.length_b   1.000
_cell.length_c   1.000
_cell.angle_alpha   90.00
_cell.angle_beta   90.00
_cell.angle_gamma   90.00
#
_symmetry.space_group_name_H-M   'P 1'
#
loop_
_entity.id
_entity.type
_entity.pdbx_description
1 polymer ?
#
loop_
_entity_poly.entity_id
_entity_poly.type
_entity_poly.pdbx_seq_one_letter_code
_entity_poly.pdbx_strand_id
1 'polypeptide(L)'
;VWFMGEFTHITVEFDNVVSVVLENYGEVKQDCQYGNNTRLYSWRMVVNAKGELNVATEDATNPGFWSRVCIQNMAKLAKEGTTVRRVLESLFRYFDNNNLWSPEHGLALSVLLDMQSIIENAGQNTHLLLSILVKHLDHKNVLKNPNMQLDIVGVITHLAKQTRVQQSVAIIGALSDMMRHLRKSIHCSLDDSSLGTEVIQWNQKYREEVDECLVQLTIK
;
A
#
# COMPACT_ATOMS: atom_id res chain seq x y z
N VAL A 1 -12.30 -3.43 -14.57
CA VAL A 1 -11.99 -2.51 -13.45
C VAL A 1 -12.77 -1.20 -13.55
N TRP A 2 -12.82 -0.50 -14.69
CA TRP A 2 -13.58 0.75 -14.81
C TRP A 2 -15.05 0.64 -14.40
N PHE A 3 -15.78 -0.37 -14.89
CA PHE A 3 -17.18 -0.59 -14.50
C PHE A 3 -17.33 -0.74 -12.98
N MET A 4 -16.42 -1.47 -12.34
CA MET A 4 -16.40 -1.56 -10.87
C MET A 4 -16.23 -0.16 -10.27
N GLY A 5 -15.25 0.63 -10.77
CA GLY A 5 -14.98 2.02 -10.37
C GLY A 5 -16.14 2.98 -10.45
N GLU A 6 -17.00 2.86 -11.47
CA GLU A 6 -18.16 3.74 -11.64
C GLU A 6 -19.35 3.31 -10.77
N PHE A 7 -19.55 2.00 -10.56
CA PHE A 7 -20.74 1.46 -9.87
C PHE A 7 -20.46 0.92 -8.46
N THR A 8 -19.23 1.07 -7.95
CA THR A 8 -18.78 0.59 -6.62
C THR A 8 -19.12 -0.88 -6.36
N HIS A 9 -19.07 -1.72 -7.40
CA HIS A 9 -19.35 -3.16 -7.31
C HIS A 9 -18.07 -3.98 -7.48
N ILE A 10 -17.71 -4.80 -6.48
CA ILE A 10 -16.55 -5.69 -6.52
C ILE A 10 -17.01 -7.11 -6.88
N THR A 11 -16.45 -7.69 -7.95
CA THR A 11 -16.82 -9.05 -8.40
C THR A 11 -16.13 -10.12 -7.55
N VAL A 12 -16.63 -11.37 -7.63
CA VAL A 12 -16.02 -12.49 -6.89
C VAL A 12 -14.63 -12.85 -7.42
N GLU A 13 -14.35 -12.56 -8.69
CA GLU A 13 -13.05 -12.74 -9.35
C GLU A 13 -12.10 -11.56 -9.15
N PHE A 14 -12.43 -10.59 -8.28
CA PHE A 14 -11.64 -9.37 -8.13
C PHE A 14 -10.17 -9.65 -7.79
N ASP A 15 -9.88 -10.67 -7.00
CA ASP A 15 -8.50 -11.06 -6.65
C ASP A 15 -7.70 -11.56 -7.87
N ASN A 16 -8.36 -12.23 -8.83
CA ASN A 16 -7.73 -12.63 -10.09
C ASN A 16 -7.42 -11.41 -10.95
N VAL A 17 -8.35 -10.44 -10.99
CA VAL A 17 -8.15 -9.17 -11.71
C VAL A 17 -6.97 -8.40 -11.11
N VAL A 18 -6.88 -8.31 -9.78
CA VAL A 18 -5.75 -7.68 -9.09
C VAL A 18 -4.44 -8.38 -9.42
N SER A 19 -4.43 -9.72 -9.44
CA SER A 19 -3.22 -10.49 -9.76
C SER A 19 -2.71 -10.16 -11.17
N VAL A 20 -3.58 -10.25 -12.19
CA VAL A 20 -3.21 -9.92 -13.58
C VAL A 20 -2.73 -8.48 -13.73
N VAL A 21 -3.35 -7.53 -13.02
CA VAL A 21 -2.93 -6.12 -13.03
C VAL A 21 -1.54 -5.96 -12.41
N LEU A 22 -1.26 -6.65 -11.29
CA LEU A 22 0.02 -6.52 -10.60
C LEU A 22 1.15 -7.26 -11.31
N GLU A 23 0.89 -8.39 -11.96
CA GLU A 23 1.84 -9.09 -12.84
C GLU A 23 2.36 -8.20 -13.97
N ASN A 24 1.50 -7.31 -14.48
CA ASN A 24 1.81 -6.42 -15.59
C ASN A 24 2.21 -5.00 -15.14
N TYR A 25 2.24 -4.70 -13.83
CA TYR A 25 2.52 -3.34 -13.33
C TYR A 25 3.93 -2.84 -13.72
N GLY A 26 4.88 -3.77 -13.80
CA GLY A 26 6.29 -3.53 -14.10
C GLY A 26 7.01 -2.72 -13.02
N GLU A 27 8.34 -2.61 -13.15
CA GLU A 27 9.10 -1.64 -12.36
C GLU A 27 8.68 -0.23 -12.78
N VAL A 28 8.33 0.61 -11.79
CA VAL A 28 8.28 2.06 -11.99
C VAL A 28 9.72 2.48 -12.24
N LYS A 29 10.16 2.51 -13.51
CA LYS A 29 11.42 3.16 -13.87
C LYS A 29 11.32 4.62 -13.45
N GLN A 30 11.86 4.93 -12.28
CA GLN A 30 12.40 6.22 -11.85
C GLN A 30 11.56 7.50 -12.05
N ASP A 31 10.26 7.42 -12.32
CA ASP A 31 9.40 8.62 -12.35
C ASP A 31 9.03 9.11 -10.94
N CYS A 32 9.34 8.34 -9.89
CA CYS A 32 9.16 8.74 -8.49
C CYS A 32 10.19 9.78 -7.98
N GLN A 33 11.17 10.19 -8.81
CA GLN A 33 12.13 11.24 -8.46
C GLN A 33 11.83 12.64 -9.01
N TYR A 34 10.76 12.82 -9.79
CA TYR A 34 10.33 14.16 -10.17
C TYR A 34 8.86 14.32 -9.78
N GLY A 35 8.56 15.41 -9.07
CA GLY A 35 7.20 15.89 -8.82
C GLY A 35 6.45 16.30 -10.09
N ASN A 36 6.63 15.57 -11.18
CA ASN A 36 5.83 15.67 -12.38
C ASN A 36 4.57 14.86 -12.11
N ASN A 37 3.47 15.61 -11.93
CA ASN A 37 2.09 15.15 -11.99
C ASN A 37 2.00 13.70 -12.46
N THR A 38 1.73 12.78 -11.53
CA THR A 38 1.22 11.44 -11.85
C THR A 38 0.26 11.66 -13.01
N ARG A 39 0.64 11.29 -14.25
CA ARG A 39 -0.25 11.47 -15.41
C ARG A 39 -1.54 10.82 -14.94
N LEU A 40 -2.59 11.62 -14.75
CA LEU A 40 -3.84 11.11 -14.22
C LEU A 40 -4.40 10.25 -15.35
N TYR A 41 -4.11 8.96 -15.33
CA TYR A 41 -4.60 7.93 -16.24
C TYR A 41 -6.08 7.62 -15.94
N SER A 42 -6.87 8.67 -15.73
CA SER A 42 -8.30 8.58 -15.56
C SER A 42 -8.91 7.96 -16.81
N TRP A 43 -9.83 7.01 -16.65
CA TRP A 43 -10.51 6.41 -17.79
C TRP A 43 -11.12 7.44 -18.76
N ARG A 44 -11.63 8.56 -18.22
CA ARG A 44 -12.14 9.70 -19.02
C ARG A 44 -11.07 10.43 -19.86
N MET A 45 -9.79 10.27 -19.53
CA MET A 45 -8.67 10.78 -20.32
C MET A 45 -8.19 9.76 -21.35
N VAL A 46 -8.33 8.46 -21.04
CA VAL A 46 -7.95 7.34 -21.91
C VAL A 46 -8.97 7.08 -23.00
N VAL A 47 -10.26 7.27 -22.72
CA VAL A 47 -11.37 7.07 -23.66
C VAL A 47 -12.20 8.34 -23.72
N ASN A 48 -12.37 8.89 -24.92
CA ASN A 48 -13.17 10.10 -25.13
C ASN A 48 -14.69 9.79 -25.08
N ALA A 49 -15.54 10.82 -25.13
CA ALA A 49 -16.99 10.66 -25.10
C ALA A 49 -17.59 9.83 -26.27
N LYS A 50 -16.81 9.62 -27.34
CA LYS A 50 -17.19 8.81 -28.51
C LYS A 50 -16.74 7.35 -28.38
N GLY A 51 -16.06 6.98 -27.29
CA GLY A 51 -15.51 5.64 -27.10
C GLY A 51 -14.15 5.41 -27.77
N GLU A 52 -13.54 6.46 -28.32
CA GLU A 52 -12.24 6.36 -28.99
C GLU A 52 -11.09 6.50 -27.99
N LEU A 53 -10.01 5.75 -28.23
CA LEU A 53 -8.80 5.77 -27.42
C LEU A 53 -8.04 7.10 -27.63
N ASN A 54 -7.75 7.80 -26.54
CA ASN A 54 -6.99 9.04 -26.52
C ASN A 54 -5.66 8.87 -25.76
N VAL A 55 -4.85 7.91 -26.21
CA VAL A 55 -3.49 7.69 -25.70
C VAL A 55 -2.51 7.51 -26.87
N ALA A 56 -1.22 7.75 -26.63
CA ALA A 56 -0.20 7.52 -27.64
C ALA A 56 -0.16 6.03 -28.04
N THR A 57 0.20 5.74 -29.29
CA THR A 57 0.25 4.37 -29.82
C THR A 57 1.18 3.46 -28.99
N GLU A 58 2.27 4.03 -28.46
CA GLU A 58 3.19 3.35 -27.54
C GLU A 58 2.52 2.95 -26.22
N ASP A 59 1.74 3.84 -25.61
CA ASP A 59 0.99 3.57 -24.38
C ASP A 59 -0.15 2.55 -24.62
N ALA A 60 -0.80 2.64 -25.77
CA ALA A 60 -1.88 1.74 -26.16
C ALA A 60 -1.44 0.26 -26.20
N THR A 61 -0.18 0.02 -26.57
CA THR A 61 0.40 -1.32 -26.71
C THR A 61 1.20 -1.78 -25.48
N ASN A 62 1.31 -0.94 -24.45
CA ASN A 62 2.08 -1.20 -23.24
C ASN A 62 1.20 -1.79 -22.12
N PRO A 63 1.38 -3.06 -21.70
CA PRO A 63 0.61 -3.66 -20.61
C PRO A 63 0.78 -2.94 -19.25
N GLY A 64 1.95 -2.36 -19.00
CA GLY A 64 2.23 -1.59 -17.79
C GLY A 64 1.44 -0.30 -17.70
N PHE A 65 1.21 0.36 -18.83
CA PHE A 65 0.32 1.53 -18.90
C PHE A 65 -1.09 1.16 -18.43
N TRP A 66 -1.66 0.09 -18.98
CA TRP A 66 -3.02 -0.36 -18.63
C TRP A 66 -3.15 -0.86 -17.20
N SER A 67 -2.08 -1.46 -16.66
CA SER A 67 -2.00 -1.86 -15.27
C SER A 67 -2.04 -0.66 -14.33
N ARG A 68 -1.30 0.41 -14.65
CA ARG A 68 -1.39 1.69 -13.91
C ARG A 68 -2.79 2.28 -13.98
N VAL A 69 -3.41 2.34 -15.18
CA VAL A 69 -4.82 2.78 -15.33
C VAL A 69 -5.76 1.96 -14.42
N CYS A 70 -5.54 0.65 -14.31
CA CYS A 70 -6.33 -0.22 -13.46
C CYS A 70 -6.13 0.06 -11.97
N ILE A 71 -4.89 0.23 -11.49
CA ILE A 71 -4.62 0.65 -10.10
C ILE A 71 -5.29 2.00 -9.80
N GLN A 72 -5.24 2.97 -10.72
CA GLN A 72 -5.94 4.23 -10.52
C GLN A 72 -7.46 4.08 -10.39
N ASN A 73 -8.04 3.20 -11.19
CA ASN A 73 -9.48 2.90 -11.09
C ASN A 73 -9.81 2.15 -9.79
N MET A 74 -8.91 1.30 -9.28
CA MET A 74 -9.04 0.65 -7.97
C MET A 74 -8.90 1.65 -6.82
N ALA A 75 -8.04 2.67 -6.93
CA ALA A 75 -7.98 3.76 -5.96
C ALA A 75 -9.29 4.56 -5.95
N LYS A 76 -9.88 4.81 -7.12
CA LYS A 76 -11.18 5.50 -7.25
C LYS A 76 -12.38 4.67 -6.74
N LEU A 77 -12.26 3.34 -6.72
CA LEU A 77 -13.22 2.45 -6.06
C LEU A 77 -13.23 2.67 -4.54
N ALA A 78 -12.08 3.02 -3.96
CA ALA A 78 -11.86 3.15 -2.53
C ALA A 78 -12.46 4.43 -1.91
N LYS A 79 -13.70 4.78 -2.29
CA LYS A 79 -14.46 5.93 -1.77
C LYS A 79 -15.22 5.62 -0.47
N GLU A 80 -15.53 4.36 -0.22
CA GLU A 80 -16.26 3.91 0.97
C GLU A 80 -15.41 2.94 1.79
N GLY A 81 -15.51 2.99 3.12
CA GLY A 81 -14.59 2.27 4.02
C GLY A 81 -14.55 0.75 3.81
N THR A 82 -15.69 0.11 3.50
CA THR A 82 -15.76 -1.33 3.19
C THR A 82 -15.08 -1.67 1.86
N THR A 83 -15.31 -0.84 0.84
CA THR A 83 -14.72 -0.99 -0.50
C THR A 83 -13.21 -0.75 -0.46
N VAL A 84 -12.73 0.28 0.26
CA VAL A 84 -11.30 0.52 0.51
C VAL A 84 -10.65 -0.73 1.08
N ARG A 85 -11.26 -1.30 2.14
CA ARG A 85 -10.72 -2.49 2.80
C ARG A 85 -10.62 -3.67 1.84
N ARG A 86 -11.69 -3.96 1.08
CA ARG A 86 -11.69 -5.10 0.14
C ARG A 86 -10.64 -4.96 -0.96
N VAL A 87 -10.42 -3.73 -1.46
CA VAL A 87 -9.39 -3.44 -2.46
C VAL A 87 -7.99 -3.63 -1.86
N LEU A 88 -7.70 -3.02 -0.71
CA LEU A 88 -6.40 -3.13 -0.06
C LEU A 88 -6.07 -4.57 0.36
N GLU A 89 -7.03 -5.31 0.93
CA GLU A 89 -6.84 -6.72 1.31
C GLU A 89 -6.49 -7.61 0.11
N SER A 90 -7.04 -7.30 -1.07
CA SER A 90 -6.70 -8.00 -2.32
C SER A 90 -5.25 -7.75 -2.74
N LEU A 91 -4.84 -6.48 -2.74
CA LEU A 91 -3.46 -6.07 -3.02
C LEU A 91 -2.48 -6.71 -2.02
N PHE A 92 -2.78 -6.62 -0.73
CA PHE A 92 -1.92 -7.17 0.33
C PHE A 92 -1.77 -8.68 0.21
N ARG A 93 -2.86 -9.39 -0.10
CA ARG A 93 -2.78 -10.84 -0.32
C ARG A 93 -1.84 -11.19 -1.47
N TYR A 94 -1.88 -10.43 -2.55
CA TYR A 94 -0.94 -10.61 -3.66
C TYR A 94 0.50 -10.33 -3.22
N PHE A 95 0.74 -9.26 -2.46
CA PHE A 95 2.07 -8.92 -1.93
C PHE A 95 2.60 -9.96 -0.95
N ASP A 96 1.77 -10.43 -0.02
CA ASP A 96 2.08 -11.48 0.95
C ASP A 96 2.51 -12.77 0.24
N ASN A 97 1.72 -13.22 -0.74
CA ASN A 97 1.93 -14.51 -1.40
C ASN A 97 3.19 -14.52 -2.29
N ASN A 98 3.57 -13.37 -2.83
CA ASN A 98 4.71 -13.23 -3.74
C ASN A 98 5.93 -12.57 -3.10
N ASN A 99 5.88 -12.29 -1.79
CA ASN A 99 6.94 -11.61 -1.04
C ASN A 99 7.37 -10.26 -1.66
N LEU A 100 6.40 -9.43 -2.05
CA LEU A 100 6.62 -8.18 -2.78
C LEU A 100 6.60 -6.93 -1.89
N TRP A 101 6.82 -7.09 -0.59
CA TRP A 101 6.77 -6.01 0.39
C TRP A 101 8.04 -5.18 0.47
N SER A 102 9.18 -5.71 0.03
CA SER A 102 10.48 -5.01 0.05
C SER A 102 10.33 -3.60 -0.55
N PRO A 103 10.67 -2.54 0.19
CA PRO A 103 10.64 -1.16 -0.33
C PRO A 103 11.53 -0.95 -1.57
N GLU A 104 12.63 -1.70 -1.66
CA GLU A 104 13.65 -1.55 -2.70
C GLU A 104 13.40 -2.45 -3.91
N HIS A 105 12.97 -3.70 -3.67
CA HIS A 105 12.88 -4.74 -4.71
C HIS A 105 11.45 -5.23 -4.96
N GLY A 106 10.48 -4.79 -4.14
CA GLY A 106 9.08 -5.19 -4.21
C GLY A 106 8.22 -4.22 -5.01
N LEU A 107 6.94 -4.56 -5.12
CA LEU A 107 5.93 -3.73 -5.79
C LEU A 107 5.09 -2.93 -4.79
N ALA A 108 4.98 -3.39 -3.54
CA ALA A 108 4.02 -2.86 -2.57
C ALA A 108 4.16 -1.35 -2.37
N LEU A 109 5.39 -0.85 -2.17
CA LEU A 109 5.61 0.58 -1.94
C LEU A 109 5.12 1.43 -3.12
N SER A 110 5.52 1.09 -4.34
CA SER A 110 5.14 1.85 -5.54
C SER A 110 3.63 1.89 -5.76
N VAL A 111 2.97 0.73 -5.65
CA VAL A 111 1.52 0.61 -5.84
C VAL A 111 0.77 1.36 -4.74
N LEU A 112 1.21 1.26 -3.49
CA LEU A 112 0.53 1.91 -2.37
C LEU A 112 0.73 3.42 -2.35
N LEU A 113 1.87 3.92 -2.83
CA LEU A 113 2.07 5.36 -3.05
C LEU A 113 1.13 5.90 -4.13
N ASP A 114 0.96 5.17 -5.23
CA ASP A 114 0.00 5.54 -6.28
C ASP A 114 -1.45 5.53 -5.77
N MET A 115 -1.82 4.51 -5.00
CA MET A 115 -3.12 4.44 -4.33
C MET A 115 -3.31 5.63 -3.37
N GLN A 116 -2.33 5.90 -2.51
CA GLN A 116 -2.36 7.01 -1.54
C GLN A 116 -2.55 8.36 -2.25
N SER A 117 -1.75 8.65 -3.28
CA SER A 117 -1.82 9.90 -4.04
C SER A 117 -3.22 10.15 -4.60
N ILE A 118 -3.83 9.13 -5.19
CA ILE A 118 -5.15 9.25 -5.83
C ILE A 118 -6.26 9.39 -4.79
N ILE A 119 -6.18 8.61 -3.71
CA ILE A 119 -7.15 8.63 -2.60
C ILE A 119 -7.11 10.00 -1.90
N GLU A 120 -5.91 10.56 -1.65
CA GLU A 120 -5.72 11.90 -1.09
C GLU A 120 -6.25 13.00 -2.01
N ASN A 121 -5.96 12.94 -3.31
CA ASN A 121 -6.44 13.93 -4.28
C ASN A 121 -7.97 13.89 -4.43
N ALA A 122 -8.61 12.76 -4.14
CA ALA A 122 -10.06 12.65 -4.07
C ALA A 122 -10.65 13.15 -2.73
N GLY A 123 -9.80 13.48 -1.75
CA GLY A 123 -10.19 13.98 -0.43
C GLY A 123 -10.82 12.93 0.49
N GLN A 124 -10.56 11.64 0.29
CA GLN A 124 -11.25 10.56 1.01
C GLN A 124 -10.25 9.60 1.65
N ASN A 125 -10.60 8.98 2.78
CA ASN A 125 -10.11 7.68 3.27
C ASN A 125 -8.60 7.37 3.37
N THR A 126 -7.67 8.29 3.13
CA THR A 126 -6.23 7.96 3.22
C THR A 126 -5.82 7.50 4.63
N HIS A 127 -6.42 8.07 5.67
CA HIS A 127 -6.20 7.59 7.04
C HIS A 127 -6.58 6.10 7.23
N LEU A 128 -7.53 5.59 6.42
CA LEU A 128 -7.91 4.18 6.43
C LEU A 128 -6.82 3.31 5.79
N LEU A 129 -6.10 3.79 4.77
CA LEU A 129 -5.01 3.04 4.15
C LEU A 129 -3.91 2.74 5.18
N LEU A 130 -3.43 3.76 5.89
CA LEU A 130 -2.42 3.59 6.95
C LEU A 130 -2.94 2.70 8.09
N SER A 131 -4.18 2.92 8.55
CA SER A 131 -4.78 2.10 9.61
C SER A 131 -4.93 0.63 9.20
N ILE A 132 -5.32 0.35 7.96
CA ILE A 132 -5.46 -1.02 7.45
C ILE A 132 -4.10 -1.68 7.27
N LEU A 133 -3.07 -0.95 6.81
CA LEU A 133 -1.69 -1.47 6.74
C LEU A 133 -1.12 -1.82 8.11
N VAL A 134 -1.28 -0.95 9.10
CA VAL A 134 -0.81 -1.22 10.46
C VAL A 134 -1.49 -2.48 11.02
N LYS A 135 -2.80 -2.64 10.80
CA LYS A 135 -3.52 -3.86 11.19
C LYS A 135 -3.05 -5.11 10.44
N HIS A 136 -2.55 -4.95 9.22
CA HIS A 136 -2.03 -6.05 8.40
C HIS A 136 -0.76 -6.67 9.01
N LEU A 137 -0.03 -5.98 9.88
CA LEU A 137 1.11 -6.56 10.61
C LEU A 137 0.71 -7.75 11.48
N ASP A 138 -0.54 -7.80 11.95
CA ASP A 138 -1.09 -8.93 12.72
C ASP A 138 -1.61 -10.07 11.81
N HIS A 139 -1.48 -9.97 10.48
CA HIS A 139 -1.95 -11.00 9.55
C HIS A 139 -1.10 -12.28 9.64
N LYS A 140 -1.75 -13.45 9.59
CA LYS A 140 -1.09 -14.76 9.77
C LYS A 140 0.05 -15.06 8.79
N ASN A 141 0.02 -14.50 7.58
CA ASN A 141 1.10 -14.68 6.60
C ASN A 141 2.31 -13.81 6.95
N VAL A 142 2.05 -12.59 7.43
CA VAL A 142 3.06 -11.63 7.86
C VAL A 142 3.72 -12.08 9.17
N LEU A 143 2.93 -12.58 10.13
CA LEU A 143 3.44 -13.09 11.41
C LEU A 143 4.44 -14.25 11.26
N LYS A 144 4.36 -15.01 10.16
CA LYS A 144 5.27 -16.13 9.87
C LYS A 144 6.59 -15.70 9.24
N ASN A 145 6.69 -14.46 8.76
CA ASN A 145 7.88 -13.95 8.09
C ASN A 145 8.37 -12.65 8.75
N PRO A 146 9.38 -12.74 9.64
CA PRO A 146 9.92 -11.57 10.35
C PRO A 146 10.47 -10.47 9.43
N ASN A 147 11.06 -10.84 8.28
CA ASN A 147 11.57 -9.85 7.32
C ASN A 147 10.42 -9.12 6.61
N MET A 148 9.33 -9.82 6.29
CA MET A 148 8.13 -9.20 5.73
C MET A 148 7.52 -8.17 6.70
N GLN A 149 7.57 -8.40 8.00
CA GLN A 149 7.14 -7.40 9.00
C GLN A 149 7.99 -6.14 8.92
N LEU A 150 9.32 -6.26 8.85
CA LEU A 150 10.21 -5.13 8.68
C LEU A 150 9.89 -4.35 7.40
N ASP A 151 9.73 -5.06 6.29
CA ASP A 151 9.40 -4.45 5.00
C ASP A 151 8.06 -3.69 5.06
N ILE A 152 7.02 -4.28 5.66
CA ILE A 152 5.71 -3.63 5.82
C ILE A 152 5.82 -2.38 6.71
N VAL A 153 6.55 -2.45 7.83
CA VAL A 153 6.79 -1.26 8.67
C VAL A 153 7.52 -0.18 7.87
N GLY A 154 8.54 -0.54 7.10
CA GLY A 154 9.22 0.37 6.19
C GLY A 154 8.27 1.02 5.18
N VAL A 155 7.37 0.25 4.57
CA VAL A 155 6.33 0.76 3.65
C VAL A 155 5.39 1.73 4.36
N ILE A 156 4.91 1.41 5.57
CA ILE A 156 4.06 2.30 6.38
C ILE A 156 4.79 3.61 6.67
N THR A 157 6.05 3.55 7.07
CA THR A 157 6.90 4.72 7.34
C THR A 157 7.02 5.63 6.11
N HIS A 158 7.24 5.06 4.92
CA HIS A 158 7.33 5.84 3.68
C HIS A 158 5.99 6.51 3.32
N LEU A 159 4.88 5.78 3.43
CA LEU A 159 3.54 6.31 3.19
C LEU A 159 3.20 7.43 4.17
N ALA A 160 3.48 7.22 5.46
CA ALA A 160 3.33 8.22 6.50
C ALA A 160 4.19 9.46 6.18
N LYS A 161 5.45 9.32 5.80
CA LYS A 161 6.29 10.48 5.40
C LYS A 161 5.63 11.32 4.29
N GLN A 162 5.10 10.68 3.25
CA GLN A 162 4.55 11.38 2.09
C GLN A 162 3.10 11.85 2.24
N THR A 163 2.35 11.35 3.21
CA THR A 163 0.92 11.67 3.33
C THR A 163 0.70 13.14 3.68
N ARG A 164 -0.29 13.78 3.05
CA ARG A 164 -0.74 15.16 3.34
C ARG A 164 -1.83 15.25 4.42
N VAL A 165 -2.17 14.09 4.95
CA VAL A 165 -3.33 13.84 5.77
C VAL A 165 -3.06 14.30 7.21
N GLN A 166 -4.05 14.95 7.83
CA GLN A 166 -3.97 15.42 9.23
C GLN A 166 -4.37 14.30 10.24
N GLN A 167 -4.34 14.58 11.54
CA GLN A 167 -4.82 13.65 12.56
C GLN A 167 -6.28 13.23 12.35
N SER A 168 -6.56 11.95 12.54
CA SER A 168 -7.91 11.40 12.62
C SER A 168 -8.01 10.22 13.57
N VAL A 169 -9.23 9.80 13.88
CA VAL A 169 -9.51 8.62 14.71
C VAL A 169 -8.83 7.36 14.15
N ALA A 170 -8.75 7.21 12.83
CA ALA A 170 -8.07 6.07 12.22
C ALA A 170 -6.54 6.11 12.43
N ILE A 171 -5.93 7.29 12.38
CA ILE A 171 -4.50 7.47 12.69
C ILE A 171 -4.23 7.20 14.18
N ILE A 172 -5.09 7.67 15.09
CA ILE A 172 -4.98 7.37 16.53
C ILE A 172 -5.07 5.85 16.79
N GLY A 173 -5.97 5.16 16.09
CA GLY A 173 -6.06 3.70 16.11
C GLY A 173 -4.76 3.05 15.62
N ALA A 174 -4.22 3.52 14.49
CA ALA A 174 -2.95 3.05 13.94
C ALA A 174 -1.78 3.28 14.90
N LEU A 175 -1.69 4.44 15.56
CA LEU A 175 -0.71 4.73 16.59
C LEU A 175 -0.83 3.74 17.77
N SER A 176 -2.05 3.48 18.22
CA SER A 176 -2.30 2.52 19.32
C SER A 176 -1.87 1.10 18.96
N ASP A 177 -2.13 0.69 17.73
CA ASP A 177 -1.69 -0.60 17.19
C ASP A 177 -0.14 -0.65 17.07
N MET A 178 0.50 0.39 16.54
CA MET A 178 1.98 0.46 16.47
C MET A 178 2.64 0.48 17.85
N MET A 179 2.08 1.19 18.83
CA MET A 179 2.54 1.14 20.22
C MET A 179 2.44 -0.26 20.82
N ARG A 180 1.41 -1.04 20.44
CA ARG A 180 1.32 -2.46 20.82
C ARG A 180 2.46 -3.28 20.21
N HIS A 181 2.80 -3.06 18.94
CA HIS A 181 3.95 -3.70 18.30
C HIS A 181 5.27 -3.34 18.99
N LEU A 182 5.47 -2.07 19.32
CA LEU A 182 6.66 -1.60 20.05
C LEU A 182 6.78 -2.28 21.41
N ARG A 183 5.69 -2.31 22.19
CA ARG A 183 5.65 -2.95 23.50
C ARG A 183 5.97 -4.44 23.42
N LYS A 184 5.40 -5.16 22.44
CA LYS A 184 5.71 -6.58 22.20
C LYS A 184 7.20 -6.78 21.93
N SER A 185 7.80 -5.96 21.04
CA SER A 185 9.22 -6.01 20.72
C SER A 185 10.11 -5.75 21.95
N ILE A 186 9.75 -4.79 22.81
CA ILE A 186 10.49 -4.52 24.05
C ILE A 186 10.43 -5.70 25.00
N HIS A 187 9.26 -6.32 25.14
CA HIS A 187 9.11 -7.47 26.01
C HIS A 187 9.94 -8.67 25.54
N CYS A 188 9.97 -8.95 24.23
CA CYS A 188 10.80 -10.01 23.66
C CYS A 188 12.29 -9.83 23.94
N SER A 189 12.79 -8.60 24.02
CA SER A 189 14.20 -8.34 24.37
C SER A 189 14.56 -8.48 25.84
N LEU A 190 13.59 -8.51 26.75
CA LEU A 190 13.88 -8.71 28.18
C LEU A 190 14.27 -10.17 28.49
N ASP A 191 13.89 -11.11 27.61
CA ASP A 191 14.21 -12.54 27.70
C ASP A 191 15.41 -12.96 26.81
N ASP A 192 16.20 -11.98 26.32
CA ASP A 192 17.29 -12.15 25.34
C ASP A 192 18.35 -13.20 25.74
N SER A 193 18.53 -13.45 27.05
CA SER A 193 19.49 -14.43 27.57
C SER A 193 19.32 -15.86 27.05
N SER A 194 18.16 -16.18 26.46
CA SER A 194 17.82 -17.48 25.89
C SER A 194 17.69 -17.49 24.36
N LEU A 195 17.85 -16.33 23.70
CA LEU A 195 17.60 -16.17 22.27
C LEU A 195 18.90 -16.21 21.45
N GLY A 196 18.80 -16.71 20.21
CA GLY A 196 19.92 -16.69 19.26
C GLY A 196 20.24 -15.27 18.78
N THR A 197 21.50 -15.01 18.42
CA THR A 197 21.99 -13.69 17.99
C THR A 197 21.18 -13.10 16.83
N GLU A 198 20.72 -13.92 15.89
CA GLU A 198 19.87 -13.49 14.77
C GLU A 198 18.52 -12.91 15.24
N VAL A 199 17.92 -13.51 16.27
CA VAL A 199 16.64 -13.08 16.84
C VAL A 199 16.81 -11.75 17.57
N ILE A 200 17.92 -11.60 18.30
CA ILE A 200 18.26 -10.35 19.01
C ILE A 200 18.45 -9.21 18.01
N GLN A 201 19.24 -9.44 16.94
CA GLN A 201 19.46 -8.44 15.89
C GLN A 201 18.16 -8.06 15.17
N TRP A 202 17.32 -9.05 14.85
CA TRP A 202 16.02 -8.78 14.26
C TRP A 202 15.11 -7.97 15.21
N ASN A 203 15.02 -8.34 16.49
CA ASN A 203 14.22 -7.63 17.49
C ASN A 203 14.66 -6.16 17.61
N GLN A 204 15.98 -5.92 17.62
CA GLN A 204 16.53 -4.57 17.65
C GLN A 204 16.11 -3.78 16.40
N LYS A 205 16.33 -4.33 15.20
CA LYS A 205 15.96 -3.67 13.94
C LYS A 205 14.45 -3.39 13.86
N TYR A 206 13.63 -4.36 14.27
CA TYR A 206 12.18 -4.20 14.26
C TYR A 206 11.71 -3.11 15.22
N ARG A 207 12.35 -2.98 16.38
CA ARG A 207 12.07 -1.90 17.32
C ARG A 207 12.39 -0.53 16.72
N GLU A 208 13.56 -0.39 16.10
CA GLU A 208 14.01 0.86 15.46
C GLU A 208 13.06 1.29 14.34
N GLU A 209 12.66 0.35 13.47
CA GLU A 209 11.70 0.62 12.38
C GLU A 209 10.31 1.00 12.91
N VAL A 210 9.83 0.33 13.96
CA VAL A 210 8.54 0.64 14.58
C VAL A 210 8.56 2.01 15.27
N ASP A 211 9.65 2.36 15.93
CA ASP A 211 9.81 3.67 16.58
C ASP A 211 9.82 4.81 15.56
N GLU A 212 10.61 4.67 14.48
CA GLU A 212 10.60 5.63 13.38
C GLU A 212 9.21 5.75 12.75
N CYS A 213 8.51 4.62 12.53
CA CYS A 213 7.13 4.63 12.04
C CYS A 213 6.18 5.41 12.96
N LEU A 214 6.31 5.24 14.28
CA LEU A 214 5.50 5.96 15.27
C LEU A 214 5.77 7.47 15.22
N VAL A 215 7.04 7.87 15.12
CA VAL A 215 7.43 9.27 14.95
C VAL A 215 6.74 9.88 13.73
N GLN A 216 6.83 9.20 12.57
CA GLN A 216 6.22 9.70 11.34
C GLN A 216 4.69 9.80 11.43
N LEU A 217 4.03 8.83 12.06
CA LEU A 217 2.58 8.86 12.26
C LEU A 217 2.13 9.96 13.25
N THR A 218 2.96 10.32 14.22
CA THR A 218 2.66 11.34 15.23
C THR A 218 2.77 12.78 14.67
N ILE A 219 3.61 12.98 13.66
CA ILE A 219 3.84 14.28 13.01
C ILE A 219 2.70 14.66 12.05
N LYS A 220 1.80 13.73 11.72
CA LYS A 220 0.60 13.97 10.93
C LYS A 220 -0.55 14.44 11.81
#